data_AF-A0A226WX76-F1
#
_entry.id   AF-A0A226WX76-F1
#
_cell.length_a   1.000
_cell.length_b   1.000
_cell.length_c   1.000
_cell.angle_alpha   90.00
_cell.angle_beta   90.00
_cell.angle_gamma   90.00
#
_symmetry.space_group_name_H-M   'P 1'
#
loop_
_entity.id
_entity.type
_entity.pdbx_description
1 polymer ?
#
loop_
_entity_poly.entity_id
_entity_poly.type
_entity_poly.pdbx_seq_one_letter_code
_entity_poly.pdbx_strand_id
1 'polypeptide(L)' 'MTPAAMHSGAATAIYEQRALVLKTAFLQHPNRFKHCQPHPPALPTEAGINMPKPAKGDDKKTQNCTLN' A
#
# COMPACT_ATOMS: atom_id res chain seq x y z
N MET A 1 -1.62 6.82 3.12
CA MET A 1 -2.97 6.53 2.61
C MET A 1 -3.82 5.92 3.72
N THR A 2 -5.16 5.93 3.59
CA THR A 2 -6.04 5.28 4.57
C THR A 2 -6.26 3.80 4.20
N PRO A 3 -6.57 2.91 5.17
CA PRO A 3 -6.90 1.51 4.87
C PRO A 3 -8.07 1.37 3.88
N ALA A 4 -9.10 2.20 4.00
CA ALA A 4 -10.25 2.18 3.09
C ALA A 4 -9.86 2.50 1.63
N ALA A 5 -8.97 3.47 1.41
CA ALA A 5 -8.48 3.79 0.07
C ALA A 5 -7.59 2.68 -0.51
N MET A 6 -6.81 1.98 0.34
CA MET A 6 -6.05 0.81 -0.09
C MET A 6 -6.98 -0.33 -0.49
N HIS A 7 -7.98 -0.65 0.33
CA HIS A 7 -8.91 -1.76 0.07
C HIS A 7 -9.83 -1.52 -1.14
N SER A 8 -10.25 -0.28 -1.37
CA SER A 8 -11.08 0.09 -2.53
C SER A 8 -10.28 0.27 -3.83
N GLY A 9 -8.95 0.15 -3.80
CA GLY A 9 -8.09 0.43 -4.96
C GLY A 9 -7.92 1.92 -5.29
N ALA A 10 -8.56 2.83 -4.54
CA ALA A 10 -8.49 4.27 -4.77
C ALA A 10 -7.13 4.89 -4.43
N ALA A 11 -6.27 4.18 -3.68
CA ALA A 11 -4.99 4.70 -3.19
C ALA A 11 -4.08 5.24 -4.30
N THR A 12 -3.99 4.55 -5.44
CA THR A 12 -3.17 4.97 -6.59
C THR A 12 -3.66 6.29 -7.19
N ALA A 13 -4.95 6.40 -7.45
CA ALA A 13 -5.54 7.63 -7.99
C ALA A 13 -5.31 8.83 -7.05
N ILE A 14 -5.50 8.64 -5.74
CA ILE A 14 -5.24 9.70 -4.75
C ILE A 14 -3.74 10.06 -4.71
N TYR A 15 -2.84 9.09 -4.87
CA TYR A 15 -1.41 9.35 -4.94
C TYR A 15 -1.04 10.21 -6.15
N GLU A 16 -1.54 9.85 -7.33
CA GLU A 16 -1.29 10.59 -8.58
C GLU A 16 -1.82 12.02 -8.52
N GLN A 17 -3.05 12.20 -8.01
CA GLN A 17 -3.63 13.52 -7.81
C GLN A 17 -2.77 14.40 -6.88
N ARG A 18 -2.29 13.83 -5.78
CA ARG A 18 -1.39 14.55 -4.85
C ARG A 18 -0.05 14.89 -5.52
N ALA A 19 0.50 13.98 -6.32
CA ALA A 19 1.75 14.22 -7.05
C ALA A 19 1.59 15.37 -8.05
N LEU A 20 0.45 15.43 -8.77
CA LEU A 20 0.14 16.53 -9.67
C LEU A 20 0.10 17.87 -8.94
N VAL A 21 -0.64 17.97 -7.83
CA VAL A 21 -0.77 19.20 -7.03
C VAL A 21 0.59 19.69 -6.52
N LEU A 22 1.42 18.76 -6.02
CA LEU A 22 2.76 19.08 -5.54
C LEU A 22 3.68 19.56 -6.68
N LYS A 23 3.62 18.91 -7.84
CA LYS A 23 4.35 19.35 -9.04
C LYS A 23 3.93 20.75 -9.48
N THR A 24 2.63 21.03 -9.55
CA THR A 24 2.14 22.35 -9.96
C THR A 24 2.57 23.44 -8.98
N ALA A 25 2.46 23.17 -7.66
CA ALA A 25 2.89 24.11 -6.64
C ALA A 25 4.41 24.37 -6.70
N PHE A 26 5.21 23.34 -6.96
CA PHE A 26 6.65 23.46 -7.14
C PHE A 26 7.01 24.33 -8.34
N LEU A 27 6.39 24.09 -9.50
CA LEU A 27 6.63 24.87 -10.72
C LEU A 27 6.28 26.35 -10.55
N GLN A 28 5.24 26.66 -9.79
CA GLN A 28 4.85 28.05 -9.50
C GLN A 28 5.81 28.74 -8.52
N HIS A 29 6.29 28.01 -7.50
CA HIS A 29 7.02 28.59 -6.38
C HIS A 29 8.22 27.74 -5.92
N PRO A 30 9.26 27.55 -6.75
CA PRO A 30 10.36 26.63 -6.45
C PRO A 30 11.16 27.02 -5.19
N ASN A 31 11.28 28.32 -4.92
CA ASN A 31 11.95 28.86 -3.72
C ASN A 31 11.31 28.36 -2.41
N ARG A 32 10.00 28.09 -2.39
CA ARG A 32 9.30 27.59 -1.19
C ARG A 32 9.62 26.12 -0.88
N PHE A 33 10.21 25.41 -1.84
CA PHE A 33 10.59 24.00 -1.73
C PHE A 33 12.09 23.79 -1.78
N LYS A 34 12.90 24.83 -1.50
CA LYS A 34 14.37 24.78 -1.57
C LYS A 34 14.88 24.28 -2.93
N HIS A 35 14.16 24.58 -4.01
CA HIS A 35 14.44 24.09 -5.37
C HIS A 35 14.39 22.56 -5.55
N CYS A 36 13.83 21.83 -4.58
CA CYS A 36 13.62 20.39 -4.67
C CYS A 36 12.13 20.08 -4.89
N GLN A 37 11.79 19.31 -5.93
CA GLN A 37 10.41 18.92 -6.16
C GLN A 37 9.94 17.95 -5.06
N PRO A 38 8.86 18.28 -4.33
CA PRO A 38 8.30 17.38 -3.32
C PRO A 38 7.51 16.25 -3.98
N HIS A 39 7.53 15.07 -3.35
CA HIS A 39 6.71 13.92 -3.73
C HIS A 39 5.80 13.50 -2.56
N PRO A 40 4.60 12.97 -2.83
CA PRO A 40 3.78 12.37 -1.78
C PRO A 40 4.52 11.17 -1.17
N PRO A 41 4.28 10.86 0.12
CA PRO A 41 4.83 9.66 0.75
C PRO A 41 4.42 8.40 -0.04
N ALA A 42 5.33 7.43 -0.11
CA ALA A 42 5.09 6.16 -0.80
C ALA A 42 3.80 5.48 -0.29
N LEU A 43 3.13 4.76 -1.18
CA LEU A 43 2.00 3.92 -0.80
C LEU A 43 2.48 2.83 0.17
N PRO A 44 1.72 2.54 1.23
CA PRO A 44 2.05 1.44 2.12
C PRO A 44 1.88 0.11 1.38
N THR A 45 2.81 -0.83 1.58
CA THR A 45 2.77 -2.15 0.93
C THR A 45 1.58 -2.96 1.44
N GLU A 46 1.45 -3.15 2.75
CA GLU A 46 0.26 -3.66 3.45
C GLU A 46 0.36 -3.25 4.93
N ALA A 47 -0.75 -2.86 5.56
CA ALA A 47 -0.81 -2.53 6.99
C ALA A 47 -1.97 -3.28 7.64
N GLY A 48 -1.68 -4.47 8.19
CA GLY A 48 -2.65 -5.30 8.89
C GLY A 48 -2.39 -5.30 10.40
N ILE A 49 -3.43 -5.07 11.21
CA ILE A 49 -3.37 -5.25 12.68
C ILE A 49 -3.41 -6.74 13.05
N ASN A 50 -3.94 -7.59 12.15
CA ASN A 50 -4.09 -9.04 12.32
C ASN A 50 -3.63 -9.79 11.06
N MET A 51 -2.36 -9.65 10.68
CA MET A 51 -1.84 -10.50 9.61
C MET A 51 -1.98 -11.97 10.03
N PRO A 52 -2.54 -12.87 9.18
CA PRO A 52 -2.53 -14.30 9.50
C PRO A 52 -1.08 -14.73 9.73
N LYS A 53 -0.85 -15.48 10.80
CA LYS A 53 0.48 -16.09 11.02
C LYS A 53 0.75 -16.97 9.79
N PRO A 54 1.99 -16.95 9.24
CA PRO A 54 2.33 -17.86 8.16
C PRO A 54 2.00 -19.28 8.59
N ALA A 55 1.29 -20.02 7.75
CA ALA A 55 0.98 -21.41 8.03
C ALA A 55 2.32 -22.15 8.25
N LYS A 56 2.47 -22.79 9.42
CA LYS A 56 3.50 -23.84 9.54
C LYS A 56 3.14 -24.88 8.48
N GLY A 57 4.11 -25.24 7.65
CA GLY A 57 3.91 -26.20 6.57
C GLY A 57 3.11 -27.40 7.07
N ASP A 58 1.95 -27.63 6.44
CA ASP A 58 1.16 -28.83 6.67
C ASP A 58 1.94 -30.01 6.09
N ASP A 59 2.69 -30.71 6.95
CA ASP A 59 3.12 -32.06 6.67
C ASP A 59 1.86 -32.93 6.54
N LYS A 60 1.35 -33.03 5.31
CA LYS A 60 0.20 -33.87 4.99
C LYS A 60 0.54 -35.33 5.26
N LYS A 61 0.30 -35.79 6.48
CA LYS A 61 0.14 -37.22 6.76
C LYS A 61 -1.20 -37.63 6.16
N THR A 62 -1.16 -38.23 4.96
CA THR A 62 -2.29 -38.89 4.32
C THR A 62 -2.91 -39.87 5.32
N GLN A 63 -4.04 -39.48 5.93
CA GLN A 63 -4.91 -40.38 6.67
C GLN A 63 -5.93 -40.90 5.68
N ASN A 64 -5.60 -42.01 5.04
CA ASN A 64 -6.52 -42.81 4.25
C ASN A 64 -7.50 -43.50 5.21
N CYS A 65 -8.54 -42.77 5.61
CA CYS A 65 -9.70 -43.33 6.31
C CYS A 65 -10.59 -44.07 5.31
N THR A 66 -10.45 -45.38 5.23
CA THR A 66 -11.50 -46.24 4.68
C THR A 66 -12.51 -46.52 5.79
N LEU A 67 -13.77 -46.12 5.55
CA LEU A 67 -14.91 -46.38 6.43
C LEU A 67 -15.32 -47.85 6.25
N ASN A 68 -15.31 -48.64 7.34
CA ASN A 68 -16.02 -49.92 7.42
C ASN A 68 -17.23 -49.75 8.34
#